data_AF-A0A382Y8E3-F1
#
_entry.id   AF-A0A382Y8E3-F1
#
_cell.length_a   1.000
_cell.length_b   1.000
_cell.length_c   1.000
_cell.angle_alpha   90.00
_cell.angle_beta   90.00
_cell.angle_gamma   90.00
#
_symmetry.space_group_name_H-M   'P 1'
#
loop_
_entity.id
_entity.type
_entity.pdbx_description
1 polymer ?
#
loop_
_entity_poly.entity_id
_entity_poly.type
_entity_poly.pdbx_seq_one_letter_code
_entity_poly.pdbx_strand_id
1 'polypeptide(L)'
;MIIGCIVLAAGKGSRFDNKKSKIFYKIDKTPVIDFTLNKLLTVFNKKNLYITINKKITKKEKKNLQKYTENPLIIGASTRHKSLLNSIKQIDAKKLKYIFVHDAARPNISKNLLLRIKKNISSNKYDAVIPYLNIE
;
A
#
# COMPACT_ATOMS: atom_id res chain seq x y z
N MET A 1 -6.07 -19.52 3.45
CA MET A 1 -4.89 -18.89 2.81
C MET A 1 -4.92 -17.39 3.07
N ILE A 2 -3.84 -16.82 3.60
CA ILE A 2 -3.78 -15.40 3.99
C ILE A 2 -2.94 -14.63 2.97
N ILE A 3 -3.49 -13.50 2.49
CA ILE A 3 -2.83 -12.57 1.57
C ILE A 3 -2.65 -11.25 2.31
N GLY A 4 -1.39 -10.85 2.50
CA GLY A 4 -1.06 -9.54 3.06
C GLY A 4 -0.97 -8.48 1.98
N CYS A 5 -1.31 -7.24 2.27
CA CYS A 5 -1.20 -6.10 1.37
C CYS A 5 -0.18 -5.10 1.90
N ILE A 6 0.90 -4.90 1.16
CA ILE A 6 1.92 -3.87 1.44
C ILE A 6 1.60 -2.63 0.63
N VAL A 7 1.32 -1.54 1.33
CA VAL A 7 1.10 -0.21 0.77
C VAL A 7 2.40 0.59 0.82
N LEU A 8 2.95 0.89 -0.36
CA LEU A 8 4.18 1.66 -0.50
C LEU A 8 3.90 3.16 -0.44
N ALA A 9 4.15 3.78 0.72
CA ALA A 9 3.87 5.19 1.01
C ALA A 9 5.08 5.99 1.53
N ALA A 10 6.28 5.41 1.55
CA ALA A 10 7.48 6.10 2.03
C ALA A 10 8.08 7.15 1.08
N GLY A 11 7.56 7.25 -0.15
CA GLY A 11 8.07 8.15 -1.17
C GLY A 11 7.91 9.63 -0.81
N LYS A 12 8.93 10.43 -1.15
CA LYS A 12 8.91 11.90 -0.95
C LYS A 12 7.98 12.62 -1.93
N GLY A 13 7.73 12.05 -3.11
CA GLY A 13 6.92 12.70 -4.12
C GLY A 13 7.58 13.91 -4.79
N SER A 14 8.92 13.95 -4.87
CA SER A 14 9.70 15.09 -5.39
C SER A 14 9.33 15.56 -6.80
N ARG A 15 8.79 14.68 -7.65
CA ARG A 15 8.25 15.05 -8.97
C ARG A 15 6.95 15.85 -8.92
N PHE A 16 6.28 15.86 -7.78
CA PHE A 16 5.02 16.55 -7.55
C PHE A 16 5.24 17.80 -6.71
N ASP A 17 5.90 17.65 -5.55
CA ASP A 17 6.34 18.76 -4.71
C ASP A 17 7.57 18.31 -3.88
N ASN A 18 8.50 19.22 -3.63
CA ASN A 18 9.71 18.98 -2.84
C ASN A 18 9.51 19.19 -1.33
N LYS A 19 8.45 19.89 -0.92
CA LYS A 19 8.22 20.27 0.48
C LYS A 19 7.38 19.25 1.25
N LYS A 20 6.40 18.64 0.61
CA LYS A 20 5.43 17.74 1.25
C LYS A 20 5.20 16.47 0.43
N SER A 21 5.04 15.33 1.12
CA SER A 21 4.74 14.08 0.42
C SER A 21 3.37 14.13 -0.26
N LYS A 22 3.36 13.85 -1.57
CA LYS A 22 2.17 13.87 -2.43
C LYS A 22 0.98 13.09 -1.87
N ILE A 23 1.23 12.01 -1.13
CA ILE A 23 0.19 11.14 -0.60
C ILE A 23 -0.68 11.82 0.49
N PHE A 24 -0.18 12.90 1.10
CA PHE A 24 -0.89 13.70 2.10
C PHE A 24 -1.45 15.01 1.53
N TYR A 25 -1.38 15.21 0.21
CA TYR A 25 -2.17 16.27 -0.44
C TYR A 25 -3.63 15.92 -0.35
N LYS A 26 -4.45 16.96 -0.23
CA LYS A 26 -5.87 16.81 -0.04
C LYS A 26 -6.60 17.05 -1.35
N ILE A 27 -7.45 16.11 -1.72
CA ILE A 27 -8.49 16.29 -2.75
C ILE A 27 -9.79 16.37 -1.97
N ASP A 28 -10.51 17.48 -2.11
CA ASP A 28 -11.70 17.78 -1.31
C ASP A 28 -11.51 17.48 0.19
N LYS A 29 -10.53 18.18 0.78
CA LYS A 29 -10.13 18.08 2.20
C LYS A 29 -9.60 16.71 2.66
N THR A 30 -9.60 15.69 1.79
CA THR A 30 -9.26 14.30 2.10
C THR A 30 -7.88 13.93 1.55
N PRO A 31 -6.94 13.44 2.37
CA PRO A 31 -5.63 12.99 1.89
C PRO A 31 -5.72 11.92 0.79
N VAL A 32 -4.90 12.02 -0.25
CA VAL A 32 -4.85 11.05 -1.36
C VAL A 32 -4.71 9.61 -0.85
N ILE A 33 -3.86 9.38 0.16
CA ILE A 33 -3.67 8.06 0.75
C ILE A 33 -4.93 7.49 1.40
N ASP A 34 -5.82 8.33 1.94
CA ASP A 34 -7.03 7.88 2.62
C ASP A 34 -8.00 7.24 1.61
N PHE A 35 -8.11 7.79 0.40
CA PHE A 35 -8.87 7.14 -0.68
C PHE A 35 -8.30 5.74 -1.00
N THR A 36 -6.98 5.62 -1.14
CA THR A 36 -6.31 4.34 -1.40
C THR A 36 -6.57 3.34 -0.28
N LEU A 37 -6.37 3.73 0.98
CA LEU A 37 -6.51 2.83 2.14
C LEU A 37 -7.97 2.43 2.37
N ASN A 38 -8.91 3.37 2.25
CA ASN A 38 -10.34 3.06 2.31
C ASN A 38 -10.73 2.02 1.25
N LYS A 39 -10.25 2.18 0.02
CA LYS A 39 -10.52 1.21 -1.04
C LYS A 39 -9.94 -0.17 -0.75
N LEU A 40 -8.69 -0.24 -0.28
CA LEU A 40 -8.04 -1.50 0.09
C LEU A 40 -8.77 -2.20 1.25
N LEU A 41 -9.28 -1.46 2.23
CA LEU A 41 -10.05 -2.02 3.34
C LEU A 41 -11.41 -2.61 2.93
N THR A 42 -11.89 -2.34 1.71
CA THR A 42 -13.06 -3.06 1.17
C THR A 42 -12.76 -4.51 0.74
N VAL A 43 -11.48 -4.91 0.72
CA VAL A 43 -11.01 -6.22 0.23
C VAL A 43 -10.03 -6.90 1.21
N PHE A 44 -9.36 -6.12 2.06
CA PHE A 44 -8.39 -6.57 3.07
C PHE A 44 -8.82 -6.15 4.48
N ASN A 45 -8.51 -6.99 5.46
CA ASN A 45 -8.66 -6.64 6.87
C ASN A 45 -7.45 -5.83 7.36
N LYS A 46 -7.61 -5.01 8.40
CA LYS A 46 -6.54 -4.17 8.97
C LYS A 46 -5.32 -4.98 9.43
N LYS A 47 -5.53 -6.20 9.94
CA LYS A 47 -4.47 -7.18 10.30
C LYS A 47 -3.54 -7.55 9.14
N ASN A 48 -4.06 -7.52 7.92
CA ASN A 48 -3.33 -7.93 6.72
C ASN A 48 -2.85 -6.71 5.91
N LEU A 49 -3.04 -5.49 6.39
CA LEU A 49 -2.60 -4.28 5.70
C LEU A 49 -1.32 -3.75 6.36
N TYR A 50 -0.26 -3.59 5.59
CA TYR A 50 1.06 -3.10 6.04
C TYR A 50 1.37 -1.82 5.30
N ILE A 51 1.73 -0.75 6.03
CA ILE A 51 1.88 0.57 5.43
C ILE A 51 3.31 1.05 5.68
N THR A 52 4.02 1.34 4.59
CA THR A 52 5.35 1.96 4.69
C THR A 52 5.24 3.47 4.79
N ILE A 53 6.10 4.08 5.60
CA ILE A 53 6.12 5.52 5.84
C ILE A 53 7.52 6.10 5.67
N ASN A 54 7.58 7.40 5.38
CA ASN A 54 8.82 8.15 5.45
C ASN A 54 9.14 8.45 6.92
N LYS A 55 10.43 8.47 7.30
CA LYS A 55 10.85 8.88 8.65
C LYS A 55 10.39 10.29 9.03
N LYS A 56 10.20 11.17 8.04
CA LYS A 56 9.85 12.59 8.23
C LYS A 56 8.34 12.87 8.30
N ILE A 57 7.47 11.87 8.42
CA ILE A 57 6.03 12.13 8.59
C ILE A 57 5.74 12.78 9.94
N THR A 58 4.71 13.61 9.98
CA THR A 58 4.26 14.28 11.22
C THR A 58 3.54 13.30 12.16
N LYS A 59 3.43 13.65 13.44
CA LYS A 59 2.64 12.89 14.42
C LYS A 59 1.18 12.74 13.99
N LYS A 60 0.59 13.78 13.39
CA LYS A 60 -0.79 13.79 12.89
C LYS A 60 -0.98 12.80 11.74
N GLU A 61 -0.06 12.81 10.77
CA GLU A 61 -0.06 11.87 9.65
C GLU A 61 0.11 10.42 10.15
N LYS A 62 1.04 10.20 11.09
CA LYS A 62 1.24 8.89 11.72
C LYS A 62 -0.06 8.37 12.36
N LYS A 63 -0.70 9.19 13.19
CA LYS A 63 -1.99 8.85 13.84
C LYS A 63 -3.09 8.60 12.82
N ASN A 64 -3.10 9.32 11.70
CA ASN A 64 -4.07 9.07 10.63
C ASN A 64 -3.89 7.68 10.01
N LEU A 65 -2.65 7.32 9.65
CA LEU A 65 -2.34 6.04 9.00
C LEU A 65 -2.60 4.83 9.92
N GLN A 66 -2.37 4.97 11.23
CA GLN A 66 -2.63 3.90 12.21
C GLN A 66 -4.10 3.48 12.29
N LYS A 67 -5.05 4.29 11.81
CA LYS A 67 -6.47 3.91 11.76
C LYS A 67 -6.75 2.75 10.80
N TYR A 68 -5.87 2.56 9.80
CA TYR A 68 -6.08 1.64 8.68
C TYR A 68 -5.39 0.29 8.85
N THR A 69 -4.51 0.15 9.86
CA THR A 69 -3.73 -1.06 10.07
C THR A 69 -3.64 -1.38 11.56
N GLU A 70 -3.64 -2.67 11.88
CA GLU A 70 -3.32 -3.17 13.23
C GLU A 70 -1.82 -3.45 13.39
N ASN A 71 -1.05 -3.33 12.31
CA ASN A 71 0.39 -3.55 12.30
C ASN A 71 1.15 -2.25 12.61
N PRO A 72 2.38 -2.35 13.16
CA PRO A 72 3.28 -1.23 13.22
C PRO A 72 3.53 -0.63 11.83
N LEU A 73 3.60 0.70 11.76
CA LEU A 73 4.00 1.38 10.52
C LEU A 73 5.46 1.07 10.22
N ILE A 74 5.74 0.73 8.97
CA ILE A 74 7.06 0.26 8.54
C ILE A 74 7.86 1.45 8.01
N ILE A 75 9.05 1.68 8.53
CA ILE A 75 9.93 2.71 7.97
C ILE A 75 10.44 2.25 6.60
N GLY A 76 10.10 2.99 5.55
CA GLY A 76 10.61 2.73 4.20
C GLY A 76 12.06 3.18 4.03
N ALA A 77 12.59 2.96 2.83
CA ALA A 77 13.98 3.23 2.46
C ALA A 77 14.08 4.25 1.32
N SER A 78 15.30 4.47 0.80
CA SER A 78 15.57 5.46 -0.25
C SER A 78 14.88 5.17 -1.59
N THR A 79 14.58 3.90 -1.89
CA THR A 79 13.91 3.50 -3.13
C THR A 79 12.63 2.71 -2.85
N ARG A 80 11.74 2.67 -3.86
CA ARG A 80 10.52 1.85 -3.82
C ARG A 80 10.86 0.38 -3.56
N HIS A 81 11.83 -0.17 -4.28
CA HIS A 81 12.28 -1.56 -4.13
C HIS A 81 12.86 -1.83 -2.74
N LYS A 82 13.76 -0.99 -2.23
CA LYS A 82 14.33 -1.15 -0.88
C LYS A 82 13.25 -1.06 0.21
N SER A 83 12.24 -0.20 0.03
CA SER A 83 11.11 -0.10 0.95
C SER A 83 10.27 -1.38 0.97
N LEU A 84 10.02 -1.98 -0.21
CA LEU A 84 9.34 -3.26 -0.31
C LEU A 84 10.14 -4.38 0.36
N LEU A 85 11.43 -4.49 0.05
CA LEU A 85 12.31 -5.51 0.64
C LEU A 85 12.35 -5.41 2.18
N ASN A 86 12.47 -4.19 2.72
CA ASN A 86 12.42 -3.97 4.17
C ASN A 86 11.09 -4.38 4.78
N SER A 87 9.99 -4.17 4.06
CA SER A 87 8.65 -4.56 4.53
C SER A 87 8.53 -6.07 4.60
N ILE A 88 8.95 -6.78 3.56
CA ILE A 88 8.91 -8.24 3.52
C ILE A 88 9.72 -8.84 4.69
N LYS A 89 10.90 -8.28 4.99
CA LYS A 89 11.74 -8.73 6.11
C LYS A 89 11.12 -8.52 7.50
N GLN A 90 10.19 -7.59 7.65
CA GLN A 90 9.53 -7.29 8.93
C GLN A 90 8.20 -8.02 9.10
N ILE A 91 7.68 -8.60 8.03
CA ILE A 91 6.43 -9.36 8.05
C ILE A 91 6.75 -10.82 8.31
N ASP A 92 6.02 -11.42 9.24
CA ASP A 92 6.15 -12.85 9.53
C ASP A 92 5.70 -13.69 8.33
N ALA A 93 6.68 -14.23 7.60
CA ALA A 93 6.46 -15.04 6.41
C ALA A 93 5.64 -16.31 6.69
N LYS A 94 5.61 -16.79 7.95
CA LYS A 94 4.78 -17.96 8.32
C LYS A 94 3.29 -17.62 8.32
N LYS A 95 2.91 -16.34 8.44
CA LYS A 95 1.52 -15.89 8.49
C LYS A 95 0.93 -15.61 7.11
N LEU A 96 1.75 -15.41 6.08
CA LEU A 96 1.29 -14.99 4.75
C LEU A 96 1.74 -15.99 3.68
N LYS A 97 0.80 -16.46 2.85
CA LYS A 97 1.15 -17.24 1.66
C LYS A 97 1.51 -16.35 0.48
N TYR A 98 0.83 -15.20 0.35
CA TYR A 98 1.04 -14.27 -0.75
C TYR A 98 1.07 -12.82 -0.27
N ILE A 99 1.74 -11.98 -1.07
CA ILE A 99 1.84 -10.55 -0.85
C ILE A 99 1.24 -9.80 -2.04
N PHE A 100 0.34 -8.87 -1.75
CA PHE A 100 -0.18 -7.89 -2.67
C PHE A 100 0.56 -6.57 -2.46
N VAL A 101 1.16 -5.99 -3.51
CA VAL A 101 1.87 -4.72 -3.40
C VAL A 101 1.09 -3.62 -4.09
N HIS A 102 0.78 -2.54 -3.37
CA HIS A 102 0.03 -1.39 -3.91
C HIS A 102 0.75 -0.08 -3.64
N ASP A 103 0.78 0.83 -4.61
CA ASP A 103 1.32 2.17 -4.41
C ASP A 103 0.28 3.07 -3.73
N ALA A 104 0.67 3.77 -2.66
CA ALA A 104 -0.25 4.68 -1.96
C ALA A 104 -0.82 5.81 -2.84
N ALA A 105 -0.11 6.14 -3.93
CA ALA A 105 -0.47 7.20 -4.86
C ALA A 105 -1.43 6.76 -5.99
N ARG A 106 -2.08 5.59 -5.86
CA ARG A 106 -3.07 5.07 -6.82
C ARG A 106 -4.45 4.97 -6.15
N PRO A 107 -5.11 6.11 -5.86
CA PRO A 107 -6.37 6.14 -5.11
C PRO A 107 -7.57 5.60 -5.88
N ASN A 108 -7.57 5.72 -7.20
CA ASN A 108 -8.72 5.38 -8.05
C ASN A 108 -8.71 3.91 -8.53
N ILE A 109 -8.37 2.98 -7.65
CA ILE A 109 -8.42 1.55 -7.97
C ILE A 109 -9.86 1.02 -7.78
N SER A 110 -10.36 0.22 -8.71
CA SER A 110 -11.70 -0.36 -8.57
C SER A 110 -11.67 -1.59 -7.64
N LYS A 111 -12.73 -1.79 -6.86
CA LYS A 111 -12.90 -2.98 -6.01
C LYS A 111 -12.86 -4.25 -6.86
N ASN A 112 -13.48 -4.21 -8.04
CA ASN A 112 -13.52 -5.34 -8.98
C ASN A 112 -12.11 -5.74 -9.44
N LEU A 113 -11.23 -4.78 -9.72
CA LEU A 113 -9.84 -5.08 -10.11
C LEU A 113 -9.06 -5.72 -8.95
N LEU A 114 -9.21 -5.21 -7.73
CA LEU A 114 -8.60 -5.80 -6.53
C LEU A 114 -9.05 -7.25 -6.32
N LEU A 115 -10.36 -7.51 -6.42
CA LEU A 115 -10.93 -8.85 -6.28
C LEU A 115 -10.46 -9.79 -7.39
N ARG A 116 -10.38 -9.31 -8.63
CA ARG A 116 -9.89 -10.09 -9.78
C ARG A 116 -8.43 -10.51 -9.58
N ILE A 117 -7.56 -9.60 -9.15
CA ILE A 117 -6.16 -9.92 -8.86
C ILE A 117 -6.09 -10.95 -7.71
N LYS A 118 -6.81 -10.71 -6.61
CA LYS A 118 -6.83 -11.62 -5.45
C LYS A 118 -7.34 -13.02 -5.80
N LYS A 119 -8.36 -13.14 -6.66
CA LYS A 119 -8.86 -14.42 -7.19
C LYS A 119 -7.78 -15.16 -7.97
N ASN A 120 -7.06 -14.47 -8.87
CA ASN A 120 -6.00 -15.08 -9.66
C ASN A 120 -4.82 -15.53 -8.80
N ILE A 121 -4.40 -14.72 -7.82
CA ILE A 121 -3.38 -15.13 -6.82
C ILE A 121 -3.85 -16.41 -6.10
N SER A 122 -5.14 -16.47 -5.74
CA SER A 122 -5.70 -17.59 -4.99
C SER A 122 -5.84 -18.89 -5.78
N SER A 123 -5.71 -18.84 -7.11
CA SER A 123 -5.72 -20.04 -7.95
C SER A 123 -4.46 -20.90 -7.80
N ASN A 124 -3.38 -20.36 -7.21
CA ASN A 124 -2.05 -20.97 -7.15
C ASN A 124 -1.47 -21.37 -8.53
N LYS A 125 -2.04 -20.87 -9.64
CA LYS A 125 -1.58 -21.16 -11.00
C LYS A 125 -0.41 -20.26 -11.44
N TYR A 126 -0.25 -19.11 -10.79
CA TYR A 126 0.67 -18.06 -11.20
C TYR A 126 1.57 -17.62 -10.03
N ASP A 127 2.86 -17.40 -10.31
CA ASP A 127 3.79 -16.83 -9.34
C ASP A 127 3.55 -15.33 -9.11
N ALA A 128 3.08 -14.64 -10.14
CA ALA A 128 2.80 -13.21 -10.11
C ALA A 128 1.55 -12.86 -10.92
N VAL A 129 0.78 -11.88 -10.42
CA VAL A 129 -0.40 -11.34 -11.10
C VAL A 129 -0.27 -9.82 -11.14
N ILE A 130 -0.26 -9.25 -12.35
CA ILE A 130 -0.04 -7.82 -12.57
C ILE A 130 -1.17 -7.29 -13.46
N PRO A 131 -1.86 -6.20 -13.07
CA PRO A 131 -2.78 -5.51 -13.97
C PRO A 131 -2.01 -4.69 -15.00
N TYR A 132 -2.43 -4.75 -16.27
CA TYR A 132 -1.91 -3.92 -17.35
C TYR A 132 -3.06 -3.29 -18.13
N LEU A 133 -2.73 -2.29 -18.94
CA LEU A 133 -3.61 -1.70 -19.94
C LEU A 133 -2.94 -1.87 -21.29
N ASN A 134 -3.72 -2.18 -22.33
CA ASN A 134 -3.25 -2.08 -23.69
C ASN A 134 -3.06 -0.60 -24.03
N ILE A 135 -1.95 -0.30 -24.69
CA ILE A 135 -1.71 1.00 -25.29
C ILE A 135 -1.79 0.72 -26.79
N GLU A 136 -2.74 1.38 -27.46
CA GLU A 136 -2.81 1.45 -28.91
C GLU A 136 -1.76 2.46 -29.42
#